data_AF-A0A9C9N2N4-F1
#
_entry.id   AF-A0A9C9N2N4-F1
#
_cell.length_a   1.000
_cell.length_b   1.000
_cell.length_c   1.000
_cell.angle_alpha   90.00
_cell.angle_beta   90.00
_cell.angle_gamma   90.00
#
_symmetry.space_group_name_H-M   'P 1'
#
loop_
_entity.id
_entity.type
_entity.pdbx_description
1 polymer ?
#
loop_
_entity_poly.entity_id
_entity_poly.type
_entity_poly.pdbx_seq_one_letter_code
_entity_poly.pdbx_strand_id
1 'polypeptide(L)'
;MSWFARHALDLVSALTDLYYTRKYGALARHLGRPRISPDQQQGFIIIQIDGLSYDHLKQAIAAGYMPYLARLLDEERLSLALWRCGLPSTTPAVQAGIMFGNRFDIPGFRWYDKEHRQSISCKRPDQVHMIRARVSQGQPGILKGGSCYVSLFDGDADLTLFTLSTLSSQRFFESARGMRLLFLFLLSPFRVLRMTSLVIISYLTGLGRRLAALVRPSILNPFDVISPLVSAVSETLLTEAQTFGVLLDIYRCAPSIYANYNSYDEVAHKVGPAHRAAFRVLRGVDRRIQQIDRMRTRYRQRKYDLYILSDHGNSPAVPFKRRNGMSLDQYIATQVGDELPLDHVPPSDMHSQDKKRYLLQELESLEQRSSQLRRIVSAIRLHATRRMPADHVLTYDPEQQRDVITAASGPLAHIYFNTASRPLDLVEVTLLYPHLVDGLLTTPGIGVIAGRVGEQTILLGQNKGILVAGTDHVLVESPHPLAPFGDVEYGTAQIHRLAHFPHAGDLIILGAVESDGTVVGFEEQASTHGGLGGAQMRPFIAWPSECPLTPASMNDAQDLYSYFAQRYPK
;
A
#
# COMPACT_ATOMS: atom_id res chain seq x y z
N MET A 1 15.60 20.99 -38.44
CA MET A 1 16.21 19.63 -38.55
C MET A 1 16.48 19.29 -40.01
N SER A 2 17.73 18.94 -40.33
CA SER A 2 18.15 18.54 -41.69
C SER A 2 17.50 17.22 -42.14
N TRP A 3 17.37 17.03 -43.45
CA TRP A 3 16.82 15.82 -44.07
C TRP A 3 17.53 14.52 -43.63
N PHE A 4 18.85 14.61 -43.45
CA PHE A 4 19.70 13.52 -42.96
C PHE A 4 19.40 13.16 -41.49
N ALA A 5 19.16 14.15 -40.63
CA ALA A 5 18.81 13.92 -39.23
C ALA A 5 17.44 13.23 -39.09
N ARG A 6 16.47 13.53 -39.96
CA ARG A 6 15.18 12.83 -39.98
C ARG A 6 15.34 11.38 -40.43
N HIS A 7 16.04 11.12 -41.52
CA HIS A 7 16.30 9.75 -42.00
C HIS A 7 17.07 8.90 -40.99
N ALA A 8 18.06 9.48 -40.29
CA ALA A 8 18.78 8.79 -39.24
C ALA A 8 17.86 8.44 -38.04
N LEU A 9 16.98 9.36 -37.64
CA LEU A 9 15.99 9.10 -36.59
C LEU A 9 14.96 8.04 -37.02
N ASP A 10 14.51 8.09 -38.26
CA ASP A 10 13.57 7.11 -38.82
C ASP A 10 14.20 5.72 -38.90
N LEU A 11 15.47 5.62 -39.30
CA LEU A 11 16.22 4.36 -39.30
C LEU A 11 16.43 3.81 -37.89
N VAL A 12 16.80 4.66 -36.93
CA VAL A 12 16.96 4.27 -35.52
C VAL A 12 15.63 3.81 -34.94
N SER A 13 14.54 4.53 -35.21
CA SER A 13 13.18 4.12 -34.82
C SER A 13 12.81 2.79 -35.45
N ALA A 14 13.05 2.58 -36.75
CA ALA A 14 12.75 1.33 -37.44
C ALA A 14 13.56 0.14 -36.87
N LEU A 15 14.85 0.31 -36.58
CA LEU A 15 15.69 -0.72 -35.95
C LEU A 15 15.25 -1.02 -34.52
N THR A 16 14.87 0.01 -33.78
CA THR A 16 14.36 -0.11 -32.41
C THR A 16 13.03 -0.86 -32.39
N ASP A 17 12.12 -0.50 -33.27
CA ASP A 17 10.84 -1.18 -33.46
C ASP A 17 11.04 -2.62 -33.90
N LEU A 18 12.00 -2.91 -34.80
CA LEU A 18 12.34 -4.28 -35.21
C LEU A 18 12.86 -5.11 -34.03
N TYR A 19 13.75 -4.55 -33.20
CA TYR A 19 14.28 -5.22 -32.00
C TYR A 19 13.16 -5.55 -31.01
N TYR A 20 12.33 -4.56 -30.66
CA TYR A 20 11.22 -4.74 -29.72
C TYR A 20 10.16 -5.67 -30.29
N THR A 21 9.84 -5.58 -31.58
CA THR A 21 8.90 -6.47 -32.26
C THR A 21 9.38 -7.91 -32.31
N ARG A 22 10.66 -8.17 -32.58
CA ARG A 22 11.19 -9.54 -32.55
C ARG A 22 11.18 -10.11 -31.13
N LYS A 23 11.66 -9.33 -30.15
CA LYS A 23 11.78 -9.78 -28.75
C LYS A 23 10.41 -9.96 -28.10
N TYR A 24 9.61 -8.90 -28.06
CA TYR A 24 8.32 -8.90 -27.36
C TYR A 24 7.18 -9.45 -28.22
N GLY A 25 7.26 -9.39 -29.56
CA GLY A 25 6.25 -9.97 -30.43
C GLY A 25 6.25 -11.50 -30.44
N ALA A 26 7.41 -12.14 -30.34
CA ALA A 26 7.48 -13.58 -30.08
C ALA A 26 6.81 -13.91 -28.75
N LEU A 27 7.17 -13.20 -27.67
CA LEU A 27 6.59 -13.38 -26.34
C LEU A 27 5.07 -13.16 -26.33
N ALA A 28 4.58 -12.06 -26.89
CA ALA A 28 3.17 -11.72 -26.97
C ALA A 28 2.34 -12.80 -27.69
N ARG A 29 2.82 -13.29 -28.84
CA ARG A 29 2.19 -14.41 -29.59
C ARG A 29 2.19 -15.71 -28.77
N HIS A 30 3.31 -16.07 -28.16
CA HIS A 30 3.41 -17.27 -27.33
C HIS A 30 2.54 -17.21 -26.07
N LEU A 31 2.20 -16.02 -25.59
CA LEU A 31 1.28 -15.79 -24.47
C LEU A 31 -0.19 -15.70 -24.87
N GLY A 32 -0.50 -15.81 -26.18
CA GLY A 32 -1.86 -15.63 -26.69
C GLY A 32 -2.37 -14.21 -26.45
N ARG A 33 -1.47 -13.22 -26.40
CA ARG A 33 -1.77 -11.81 -26.14
C ARG A 33 -1.39 -11.00 -27.39
N PRO A 34 -2.29 -10.90 -28.39
CA PRO A 34 -2.00 -10.11 -29.58
C PRO A 34 -1.81 -8.62 -29.23
N ARG A 35 -1.23 -7.87 -30.17
CA ARG A 35 -1.20 -6.41 -30.07
C ARG A 35 -2.63 -5.89 -30.03
N ILE A 36 -2.86 -4.86 -29.24
CA ILE A 36 -4.07 -4.06 -29.31
C ILE A 36 -3.85 -3.08 -30.46
N SER A 37 -4.82 -2.96 -31.36
CA SER A 37 -4.75 -1.98 -32.45
C SER A 37 -4.54 -0.59 -31.83
N PRO A 38 -3.44 0.11 -32.14
CA PRO A 38 -3.22 1.43 -31.60
C PRO A 38 -4.30 2.36 -32.16
N ASP A 39 -5.13 2.88 -31.27
CA ASP A 39 -5.94 4.06 -31.55
C ASP A 39 -5.04 5.32 -31.55
N GLN A 40 -5.58 6.46 -31.99
CA GLN A 40 -4.83 7.72 -31.92
C GLN A 40 -4.83 8.34 -30.50
N GLN A 41 -5.43 7.67 -29.52
CA GLN A 41 -5.56 8.22 -28.17
C GLN A 41 -4.26 8.06 -27.37
N GLN A 42 -3.98 9.08 -26.55
CA GLN A 42 -2.86 9.06 -25.61
C GLN A 42 -3.17 8.09 -24.47
N GLY A 43 -2.21 7.24 -24.13
CA GLY A 43 -2.28 6.40 -22.94
C GLY A 43 -1.60 7.04 -21.74
N PHE A 44 -1.70 6.37 -20.60
CA PHE A 44 -0.93 6.75 -19.42
C PHE A 44 -0.32 5.54 -18.73
N ILE A 45 0.78 5.79 -18.03
CA ILE A 45 1.46 4.84 -17.16
C ILE A 45 1.58 5.50 -15.79
N ILE A 46 1.00 4.88 -14.76
CA ILE A 46 1.18 5.27 -13.37
C ILE A 46 2.12 4.27 -12.70
N ILE A 47 3.21 4.79 -12.13
CA ILE A 47 4.10 4.04 -11.24
C ILE A 47 3.84 4.55 -9.83
N GLN A 48 3.21 3.74 -8.99
CA GLN A 48 3.07 4.02 -7.57
C GLN A 48 4.31 3.53 -6.81
N ILE A 49 4.87 4.37 -5.94
CA ILE A 49 5.84 3.99 -4.91
C ILE A 49 5.11 4.04 -3.57
N ASP A 50 4.72 2.86 -3.07
CA ASP A 50 3.92 2.71 -1.85
C ASP A 50 4.64 3.32 -0.64
N GLY A 51 3.93 4.12 0.16
CA GLY A 51 4.41 4.67 1.43
C GLY A 51 5.51 5.75 1.36
N LEU A 52 5.94 6.19 0.18
CA LEU A 52 7.01 7.18 0.04
C LEU A 52 6.48 8.63 0.11
N SER A 53 6.74 9.31 1.24
CA SER A 53 6.38 10.73 1.37
C SER A 53 7.20 11.64 0.46
N TYR A 54 6.66 12.82 0.16
CA TYR A 54 7.34 13.87 -0.59
C TYR A 54 8.69 14.26 0.02
N ASP A 55 8.75 14.41 1.35
CA ASP A 55 9.98 14.80 2.03
C ASP A 55 11.04 13.67 1.96
N HIS A 56 10.63 12.41 2.14
CA HIS A 56 11.54 11.26 2.04
C HIS A 56 12.03 11.04 0.60
N LEU A 57 11.18 11.32 -0.41
CA LEU A 57 11.61 11.32 -1.80
C LEU A 57 12.73 12.35 -2.04
N LYS A 58 12.54 13.60 -1.58
CA LYS A 58 13.57 14.65 -1.72
C LYS A 58 14.87 14.26 -1.03
N GLN A 59 14.79 13.68 0.18
CA GLN A 59 15.97 13.16 0.88
C GLN A 59 16.66 12.03 0.09
N ALA A 60 15.90 11.10 -0.47
CA ALA A 60 16.44 9.98 -1.24
C ALA A 60 17.11 10.45 -2.55
N ILE A 61 16.53 11.43 -3.23
CA ILE A 61 17.12 12.08 -4.42
C ILE A 61 18.43 12.78 -4.04
N ALA A 62 18.42 13.63 -3.02
CA ALA A 62 19.60 14.35 -2.56
C ALA A 62 20.73 13.40 -2.14
N ALA A 63 20.40 12.26 -1.55
CA ALA A 63 21.36 11.23 -1.17
C ALA A 63 21.78 10.29 -2.32
N GLY A 64 21.35 10.55 -3.56
CA GLY A 64 21.76 9.81 -4.75
C GLY A 64 21.16 8.41 -4.90
N TYR A 65 20.04 8.13 -4.23
CA TYR A 65 19.35 6.84 -4.34
C TYR A 65 18.42 6.75 -5.55
N MET A 66 17.94 7.89 -6.08
CA MET A 66 17.05 7.96 -7.24
C MET A 66 17.59 8.88 -8.36
N PRO A 67 18.78 8.56 -8.92
CA PRO A 67 19.44 9.44 -9.90
C PRO A 67 18.68 9.59 -11.22
N TYR A 68 17.89 8.60 -11.64
CA TYR A 68 17.11 8.71 -12.88
C TYR A 68 15.94 9.66 -12.72
N LEU A 69 15.18 9.53 -11.64
CA LEU A 69 14.09 10.44 -11.32
C LEU A 69 14.62 11.86 -11.10
N ALA A 70 15.73 12.02 -10.36
CA ALA A 70 16.41 13.32 -10.21
C ALA A 70 16.65 14.00 -11.56
N ARG A 71 17.25 13.25 -12.50
CA ARG A 71 17.50 13.75 -13.86
C ARG A 71 16.23 14.12 -14.61
N LEU A 72 15.12 13.38 -14.45
CA LEU A 72 13.85 13.74 -15.10
C LEU A 72 13.26 15.04 -14.55
N LEU A 73 13.47 15.33 -13.27
CA LEU A 73 13.06 16.58 -12.62
C LEU A 73 13.98 17.73 -13.04
N ASP A 74 15.29 17.52 -13.03
CA ASP A 74 16.29 18.52 -13.43
C ASP A 74 16.17 18.91 -14.92
N GLU A 75 15.81 17.96 -15.78
CA GLU A 75 15.54 18.18 -17.21
C GLU A 75 14.13 18.78 -17.46
N GLU A 76 13.39 19.14 -16.41
CA GLU A 76 12.00 19.64 -16.45
C GLU A 76 11.02 18.74 -17.24
N ARG A 77 11.37 17.46 -17.41
CA ARG A 77 10.54 16.47 -18.09
C ARG A 77 9.39 15.99 -17.22
N LEU A 78 9.56 16.09 -15.91
CA LEU A 78 8.50 15.89 -14.93
C LEU A 78 8.49 17.08 -13.96
N SER A 79 7.30 17.54 -13.64
CA SER A 79 7.05 18.44 -12.51
C SER A 79 6.76 17.61 -11.26
N LEU A 80 7.16 18.08 -10.08
CA LEU A 80 6.98 17.38 -8.80
C LEU A 80 6.22 18.27 -7.81
N ALA A 81 5.20 17.72 -7.17
CA ALA A 81 4.46 18.41 -6.11
C ALA A 81 3.98 17.44 -5.04
N LEU A 82 3.64 18.02 -3.89
CA LEU A 82 2.86 17.35 -2.85
C LEU A 82 1.37 17.40 -3.20
N TRP A 83 0.61 16.43 -2.71
CA TRP A 83 -0.85 16.41 -2.76
C TRP A 83 -1.41 15.78 -1.47
N ARG A 84 -2.72 15.85 -1.23
CA ARG A 84 -3.35 15.31 -0.01
C ARG A 84 -4.13 14.02 -0.29
N CYS A 85 -3.75 12.94 0.38
CA CYS A 85 -4.37 11.62 0.18
C CYS A 85 -5.66 11.35 0.96
N GLY A 86 -6.03 12.23 1.90
CA GLY A 86 -7.19 12.04 2.76
C GLY A 86 -6.97 11.03 3.90
N LEU A 87 -7.89 11.03 4.87
CA LEU A 87 -7.93 10.09 6.00
C LEU A 87 -8.97 8.98 5.73
N PRO A 88 -8.64 7.69 5.91
CA PRO A 88 -7.36 7.16 6.37
C PRO A 88 -6.29 7.22 5.27
N SER A 89 -5.03 7.50 5.64
CA SER A 89 -3.90 7.51 4.70
C SER A 89 -3.37 6.09 4.48
N THR A 90 -4.21 5.22 3.91
CA THR A 90 -3.94 3.80 3.71
C THR A 90 -4.12 3.43 2.24
N THR A 91 -3.30 2.49 1.76
CA THR A 91 -3.39 1.94 0.39
C THR A 91 -4.82 1.62 -0.05
N PRO A 92 -5.69 0.91 0.73
CA PRO A 92 -7.08 0.67 0.33
C PRO A 92 -7.86 1.97 0.06
N ALA A 93 -7.91 2.89 1.02
CA ALA A 93 -8.72 4.10 0.84
C ALA A 93 -8.19 4.96 -0.32
N VAL A 94 -6.87 5.09 -0.45
CA VAL A 94 -6.26 5.91 -1.49
C VAL A 94 -6.40 5.27 -2.87
N GLN A 95 -6.13 3.97 -3.03
CA GLN A 95 -6.29 3.31 -4.32
C GLN A 95 -7.76 3.30 -4.76
N ALA A 96 -8.72 3.12 -3.84
CA ALA A 96 -10.13 3.25 -4.17
C ALA A 96 -10.47 4.66 -4.69
N GLY A 97 -9.97 5.70 -4.02
CA GLY A 97 -10.13 7.09 -4.44
C GLY A 97 -9.53 7.37 -5.82
N ILE A 98 -8.28 6.94 -6.07
CA ILE A 98 -7.58 7.15 -7.35
C ILE A 98 -8.26 6.37 -8.48
N MET A 99 -8.62 5.11 -8.24
CA MET A 99 -9.04 4.19 -9.31
C MET A 99 -10.52 4.27 -9.63
N PHE A 100 -11.38 4.60 -8.66
CA PHE A 100 -12.84 4.60 -8.81
C PHE A 100 -13.51 5.93 -8.44
N GLY A 101 -12.74 6.94 -8.00
CA GLY A 101 -13.32 8.23 -7.62
C GLY A 101 -14.16 8.18 -6.35
N ASN A 102 -14.06 7.08 -5.60
CA ASN A 102 -14.84 6.84 -4.40
C ASN A 102 -14.03 6.04 -3.40
N ARG A 103 -13.93 6.56 -2.17
CA ARG A 103 -13.32 5.88 -1.03
C ARG A 103 -14.23 5.88 0.21
N PHE A 104 -15.53 6.11 -0.01
CA PHE A 104 -16.52 6.10 1.05
C PHE A 104 -16.49 4.78 1.80
N ASP A 105 -16.59 4.88 3.13
CA ASP A 105 -16.78 3.73 4.00
C ASP A 105 -15.62 2.71 3.98
N ILE A 106 -14.40 3.21 3.80
CA ILE A 106 -13.15 2.49 4.07
C ILE A 106 -12.49 3.16 5.29
N PRO A 107 -12.80 2.72 6.53
CA PRO A 107 -12.34 3.41 7.75
C PRO A 107 -10.84 3.26 8.00
N GLY A 108 -10.24 2.18 7.52
CA GLY A 108 -8.82 1.90 7.67
C GLY A 108 -8.39 0.68 6.88
N PHE A 109 -7.25 0.11 7.25
CA PHE A 109 -6.78 -1.15 6.66
C PHE A 109 -7.57 -2.37 7.19
N ARG A 110 -8.10 -2.26 8.40
CA ARG A 110 -9.00 -3.23 9.04
C ARG A 110 -10.05 -2.51 9.85
N TRP A 111 -11.25 -3.09 9.92
CA TRP A 111 -12.38 -2.58 10.70
C TRP A 111 -13.30 -3.72 11.11
N TYR A 112 -14.28 -3.44 11.96
CA TYR A 112 -15.30 -4.38 12.35
C TYR A 112 -16.66 -3.94 11.81
N ASP A 113 -17.33 -4.85 11.12
CA ASP A 113 -18.70 -4.67 10.67
C ASP A 113 -19.65 -5.16 11.78
N LYS A 114 -20.31 -4.21 12.47
CA LYS A 114 -21.23 -4.51 13.57
C LYS A 114 -22.53 -5.15 13.10
N GLU A 115 -22.97 -4.86 11.87
CA GLU A 115 -24.21 -5.41 11.29
C GLU A 115 -24.04 -6.90 11.01
N HIS A 116 -22.96 -7.27 10.33
CA HIS A 116 -22.65 -8.66 9.99
C HIS A 116 -21.80 -9.39 11.04
N ARG A 117 -21.42 -8.67 12.11
CA ARG A 117 -20.54 -9.13 13.21
C ARG A 117 -19.23 -9.74 12.71
N GLN A 118 -18.65 -9.13 11.67
CA GLN A 118 -17.49 -9.66 10.97
C GLN A 118 -16.31 -8.69 11.01
N SER A 119 -15.11 -9.22 11.31
CA SER A 119 -13.88 -8.46 11.10
C SER A 119 -13.50 -8.41 9.63
N ILE A 120 -13.37 -7.19 9.09
CA ILE A 120 -12.93 -6.94 7.73
C ILE A 120 -11.46 -6.55 7.73
N SER A 121 -10.69 -7.15 6.84
CA SER A 121 -9.26 -6.91 6.68
C SER A 121 -8.91 -6.90 5.20
N CYS A 122 -8.23 -5.84 4.75
CA CYS A 122 -7.76 -5.68 3.37
C CYS A 122 -6.63 -6.65 2.97
N LYS A 123 -6.53 -7.82 3.62
CA LYS A 123 -5.63 -8.95 3.30
C LYS A 123 -6.35 -10.09 2.58
N ARG A 124 -7.69 -10.12 2.66
CA ARG A 124 -8.52 -11.25 2.22
C ARG A 124 -9.09 -10.98 0.83
N PRO A 125 -8.74 -11.77 -0.21
CA PRO A 125 -9.23 -11.53 -1.57
C PRO A 125 -10.76 -11.44 -1.68
N ASP A 126 -11.48 -12.27 -0.91
CA ASP A 126 -12.94 -12.25 -0.82
C ASP A 126 -13.47 -10.92 -0.28
N GLN A 127 -12.87 -10.40 0.79
CA GLN A 127 -13.27 -9.12 1.40
C GLN A 127 -12.88 -7.93 0.51
N VAL A 128 -11.71 -7.97 -0.15
CA VAL A 128 -11.29 -6.94 -1.11
C VAL A 128 -12.25 -6.87 -2.31
N HIS A 129 -12.78 -8.00 -2.77
CA HIS A 129 -13.79 -8.02 -3.83
C HIS A 129 -15.11 -7.34 -3.41
N MET A 130 -15.57 -7.58 -2.17
CA MET A 130 -16.74 -6.88 -1.62
C MET A 130 -16.52 -5.37 -1.57
N ILE A 131 -15.35 -4.93 -1.09
CA ILE A 131 -15.00 -3.51 -1.01
C ILE A 131 -14.98 -2.90 -2.41
N ARG A 132 -14.39 -3.59 -3.40
CA ARG A 132 -14.35 -3.16 -4.80
C ARG A 132 -15.75 -2.91 -5.36
N ALA A 133 -16.67 -3.87 -5.15
CA ALA A 133 -18.05 -3.75 -5.65
C ALA A 133 -18.75 -2.51 -5.07
N ARG A 134 -18.54 -2.24 -3.77
CA ARG A 134 -19.08 -1.06 -3.08
C ARG A 134 -18.49 0.25 -3.56
N VAL A 135 -17.18 0.33 -3.82
CA VAL A 135 -16.55 1.61 -4.24
C VAL A 135 -16.79 1.93 -5.71
N SER A 136 -16.88 0.94 -6.59
CA SER A 136 -17.13 1.18 -8.01
C SER A 136 -18.49 1.87 -8.24
N GLN A 137 -19.56 1.50 -7.52
CA GLN A 137 -20.91 2.08 -7.65
C GLN A 137 -21.40 2.26 -9.10
N GLY A 138 -20.93 1.42 -10.03
CA GLY A 138 -21.24 1.53 -11.46
C GLY A 138 -20.42 2.56 -12.25
N GLN A 139 -19.53 3.32 -11.60
CA GLN A 139 -18.54 4.15 -12.28
C GLN A 139 -17.40 3.28 -12.84
N PRO A 140 -16.94 3.54 -14.08
CA PRO A 140 -15.83 2.82 -14.66
C PRO A 140 -14.51 3.20 -13.99
N GLY A 141 -13.69 2.22 -13.66
CA GLY A 141 -12.34 2.46 -13.16
C GLY A 141 -11.42 3.04 -14.24
N ILE A 142 -10.39 3.79 -13.81
CA ILE A 142 -9.45 4.47 -14.73
C ILE A 142 -8.65 3.49 -15.61
N LEU A 143 -8.60 2.21 -15.23
CA LEU A 143 -7.80 1.18 -15.90
C LEU A 143 -8.59 0.29 -16.85
N LYS A 144 -9.87 0.56 -17.10
CA LYS A 144 -10.70 -0.19 -18.07
C LYS A 144 -10.00 -0.40 -19.41
N GLY A 145 -9.90 -1.64 -19.91
CA GLY A 145 -9.16 -1.97 -21.13
C GLY A 145 -7.64 -2.08 -20.98
N GLY A 146 -7.11 -1.76 -19.79
CA GLY A 146 -5.69 -1.67 -19.49
C GLY A 146 -5.18 -2.77 -18.56
N SER A 147 -4.12 -2.44 -17.82
CA SER A 147 -3.42 -3.39 -16.95
C SER A 147 -3.11 -2.82 -15.57
N CYS A 148 -3.26 -3.66 -14.56
CA CYS A 148 -2.89 -3.36 -13.17
C CYS A 148 -1.94 -4.44 -12.61
N TYR A 149 -0.89 -3.98 -11.91
CA TYR A 149 0.16 -4.82 -11.34
C TYR A 149 0.34 -4.55 -9.83
N VAL A 150 0.30 -5.63 -9.03
CA VAL A 150 0.66 -5.65 -7.59
C VAL A 150 -0.10 -4.60 -6.74
N SER A 151 -1.39 -4.44 -7.01
CA SER A 151 -2.25 -3.46 -6.32
C SER A 151 -3.37 -4.15 -5.52
N LEU A 152 -4.02 -3.42 -4.61
CA LEU A 152 -5.17 -3.95 -3.88
C LEU A 152 -6.39 -4.02 -4.82
N PHE A 153 -6.63 -2.94 -5.56
CA PHE A 153 -7.69 -2.83 -6.55
C PHE A 153 -7.16 -2.88 -7.98
N ASP A 154 -8.03 -3.28 -8.90
CA ASP A 154 -7.72 -3.43 -10.33
C ASP A 154 -8.08 -2.22 -11.19
N GLY A 155 -8.88 -1.28 -10.68
CA GLY A 155 -9.37 -0.14 -11.45
C GLY A 155 -10.10 -0.54 -12.74
N ASP A 156 -10.76 -1.69 -12.76
CA ASP A 156 -11.37 -2.33 -13.94
C ASP A 156 -10.39 -2.75 -15.05
N ALA A 157 -9.12 -2.98 -14.73
CA ALA A 157 -8.15 -3.50 -15.70
C ALA A 157 -8.56 -4.88 -16.27
N ASP A 158 -8.49 -5.02 -17.59
CA ASP A 158 -8.71 -6.29 -18.30
C ASP A 158 -7.62 -7.32 -17.95
N LEU A 159 -6.40 -6.83 -17.67
CA LEU A 159 -5.29 -7.63 -17.20
C LEU A 159 -4.90 -7.25 -15.78
N THR A 160 -5.17 -8.15 -14.85
CA THR A 160 -4.71 -8.04 -13.46
C THR A 160 -3.65 -9.10 -13.20
N LEU A 161 -2.42 -8.68 -12.92
CA LEU A 161 -1.37 -9.59 -12.48
C LEU A 161 -0.99 -9.24 -11.03
N PHE A 162 -1.23 -10.19 -10.12
CA PHE A 162 -0.98 -10.05 -8.68
C PHE A 162 -1.84 -8.98 -7.98
N THR A 163 -3.05 -8.71 -8.49
CA THR A 163 -4.01 -7.78 -7.85
C THR A 163 -4.93 -8.53 -6.89
N LEU A 164 -4.97 -8.15 -5.61
CA LEU A 164 -5.67 -8.89 -4.56
C LEU A 164 -7.18 -9.09 -4.84
N SER A 165 -7.87 -8.11 -5.45
CA SER A 165 -9.31 -8.15 -5.76
C SER A 165 -9.76 -9.23 -6.77
N THR A 166 -8.85 -9.74 -7.60
CA THR A 166 -9.15 -10.69 -8.69
C THR A 166 -8.46 -12.06 -8.52
N LEU A 167 -7.71 -12.25 -7.43
CA LEU A 167 -6.93 -13.47 -7.16
C LEU A 167 -7.77 -14.75 -7.01
N SER A 168 -9.10 -14.68 -7.00
CA SER A 168 -9.95 -15.88 -7.03
C SER A 168 -10.08 -16.51 -8.42
N SER A 169 -9.85 -15.76 -9.51
CA SER A 169 -10.36 -16.14 -10.84
C SER A 169 -9.31 -16.51 -11.89
N GLN A 170 -8.03 -16.15 -11.76
CA GLN A 170 -6.99 -16.56 -12.72
C GLN A 170 -5.61 -16.79 -12.05
N ARG A 171 -5.29 -18.06 -11.78
CA ARG A 171 -3.99 -18.48 -11.20
C ARG A 171 -2.88 -18.48 -12.27
N PHE A 172 -1.72 -17.90 -11.98
CA PHE A 172 -0.64 -17.65 -12.97
C PHE A 172 -0.06 -18.95 -13.52
N PHE A 173 0.27 -19.93 -12.67
CA PHE A 173 0.85 -21.21 -13.10
C PHE A 173 -0.19 -22.24 -13.54
N GLU A 174 -1.47 -22.04 -13.22
CA GLU A 174 -2.50 -22.95 -13.69
C GLU A 174 -2.68 -22.91 -15.20
N SER A 175 -2.49 -21.73 -15.79
CA SER A 175 -2.43 -21.59 -17.23
C SER A 175 -1.16 -22.25 -17.79
N ALA A 176 -1.30 -23.15 -18.76
CA ALA A 176 -0.17 -23.71 -19.53
C ALA A 176 0.72 -22.61 -20.19
N ARG A 177 0.21 -21.36 -20.23
CA ARG A 177 0.85 -20.16 -20.74
C ARG A 177 1.76 -19.48 -19.69
N GLY A 178 1.40 -19.45 -18.42
CA GLY A 178 2.22 -18.86 -17.34
C GLY A 178 3.47 -19.68 -16.99
N MET A 179 3.36 -21.01 -17.00
CA MET A 179 4.52 -21.91 -16.89
C MET A 179 5.53 -21.68 -18.01
N ARG A 180 5.02 -21.49 -19.25
CA ARG A 180 5.83 -21.22 -20.45
C ARG A 180 6.48 -19.83 -20.40
N LEU A 181 5.81 -18.86 -19.78
CA LEU A 181 6.31 -17.51 -19.47
C LEU A 181 7.52 -17.60 -18.52
N LEU A 182 7.43 -18.42 -17.48
CA LEU A 182 8.51 -18.66 -16.53
C LEU A 182 9.72 -19.36 -17.17
N PHE A 183 9.49 -20.36 -18.03
CA PHE A 183 10.55 -21.01 -18.80
C PHE A 183 11.22 -20.06 -19.80
N LEU A 184 10.47 -19.27 -20.57
CA LEU A 184 11.01 -18.24 -21.47
C LEU A 184 11.75 -17.13 -20.72
N PHE A 185 11.30 -16.83 -19.51
CA PHE A 185 11.92 -15.85 -18.62
C PHE A 185 13.24 -16.36 -18.03
N LEU A 186 13.31 -17.64 -17.65
CA LEU A 186 14.52 -18.35 -17.18
C LEU A 186 15.53 -18.62 -18.30
N LEU A 187 15.12 -18.62 -19.58
CA LEU A 187 16.00 -18.81 -20.73
C LEU A 187 16.91 -17.61 -21.05
N SER A 188 16.78 -16.47 -20.34
CA SER A 188 17.72 -15.34 -20.47
C SER A 188 18.84 -15.45 -19.42
N PRO A 189 20.04 -15.94 -19.77
CA PRO A 189 21.11 -16.20 -18.80
C PRO A 189 21.53 -14.95 -18.03
N PHE A 190 21.56 -13.78 -18.68
CA PHE A 190 21.86 -12.51 -18.01
C PHE A 190 20.77 -12.07 -17.01
N ARG A 191 19.49 -12.34 -17.31
CA ARG A 191 18.39 -12.03 -16.39
C ARG A 191 18.44 -12.93 -15.17
N VAL A 192 18.63 -14.24 -15.38
CA VAL A 192 18.78 -15.21 -14.29
C VAL A 192 19.97 -14.84 -13.40
N LEU A 193 21.14 -14.59 -14.00
CA LEU A 193 22.34 -14.19 -13.24
C LEU A 193 22.09 -12.94 -12.40
N ARG A 194 21.46 -11.92 -12.99
CA ARG A 194 21.08 -10.69 -12.28
C ARG A 194 20.11 -10.99 -11.13
N MET A 195 19.06 -11.77 -11.35
CA MET A 195 18.09 -12.10 -10.30
C MET A 195 18.74 -12.88 -9.17
N THR A 196 19.55 -13.88 -9.49
CA THR A 196 20.32 -14.64 -8.49
C THR A 196 21.21 -13.72 -7.67
N SER A 197 21.93 -12.78 -8.31
CA SER A 197 22.76 -11.81 -7.60
C SER A 197 21.95 -10.90 -6.66
N LEU A 198 20.78 -10.43 -7.10
CA LEU A 198 19.88 -9.58 -6.29
C LEU A 198 19.31 -10.35 -5.09
N VAL A 199 18.91 -11.61 -5.29
CA VAL A 199 18.43 -12.49 -4.22
C VAL A 199 19.54 -12.73 -3.21
N ILE A 200 20.77 -13.06 -3.65
CA ILE A 200 21.91 -13.29 -2.76
C ILE A 200 22.20 -12.04 -1.93
N ILE A 201 22.30 -10.86 -2.58
CA ILE A 201 22.58 -9.60 -1.87
C ILE A 201 21.47 -9.29 -0.86
N SER A 202 20.20 -9.45 -1.23
CA SER A 202 19.06 -9.18 -0.35
C SER A 202 19.03 -10.16 0.82
N TYR A 203 19.31 -11.44 0.56
CA TYR A 203 19.41 -12.49 1.57
C TYR A 203 20.53 -12.21 2.57
N LEU A 204 21.76 -11.93 2.09
CA LEU A 204 22.91 -11.61 2.95
C LEU A 204 22.66 -10.33 3.76
N THR A 205 22.02 -9.33 3.17
CA THR A 205 21.64 -8.10 3.88
C THR A 205 20.62 -8.40 4.98
N GLY A 206 19.61 -9.23 4.70
CA GLY A 206 18.61 -9.65 5.68
C GLY A 206 19.22 -10.46 6.83
N LEU A 207 20.13 -11.38 6.49
CA LEU A 207 20.88 -12.19 7.46
C LEU A 207 21.77 -11.32 8.35
N GLY A 208 22.50 -10.36 7.77
CA GLY A 208 23.34 -9.43 8.53
C GLY A 208 22.54 -8.58 9.54
N ARG A 209 21.32 -8.15 9.19
CA ARG A 209 20.42 -7.44 10.13
C ARG A 209 19.96 -8.33 11.28
N ARG A 210 19.74 -9.62 11.03
CA ARG A 210 19.35 -10.59 12.07
C ARG A 210 20.51 -10.97 12.98
N LEU A 211 21.72 -11.07 12.43
CA LEU A 211 22.93 -11.22 13.23
C LEU A 211 23.16 -9.97 14.10
N ALA A 212 22.92 -8.76 13.57
CA ALA A 212 22.99 -7.54 14.37
C ALA A 212 21.90 -7.49 15.48
N ALA A 213 20.75 -8.15 15.27
CA ALA A 213 19.70 -8.31 16.27
C ALA A 213 20.10 -9.21 17.46
N LEU A 214 21.20 -9.97 17.36
CA LEU A 214 21.77 -10.68 18.52
C LEU A 214 22.41 -9.73 19.53
N VAL A 215 22.80 -8.53 19.10
CA VAL A 215 23.56 -7.56 19.90
C VAL A 215 22.76 -6.28 20.16
N ARG A 216 21.72 -6.01 19.36
CA ARG A 216 20.87 -4.81 19.48
C ARG A 216 19.39 -5.20 19.63
N PRO A 217 18.63 -4.52 20.50
CA PRO A 217 17.19 -4.73 20.60
C PRO A 217 16.53 -4.54 19.22
N SER A 218 15.89 -5.58 18.73
CA SER A 218 15.30 -5.62 17.39
C SER A 218 14.07 -6.51 17.40
N ILE A 219 13.08 -6.17 16.58
CA ILE A 219 11.85 -6.95 16.37
C ILE A 219 12.08 -8.25 15.57
N LEU A 220 13.30 -8.45 15.05
CA LEU A 220 13.60 -9.56 14.15
C LEU A 220 14.13 -10.77 14.91
N ASN A 221 13.52 -11.94 14.71
CA ASN A 221 14.04 -13.20 15.24
C ASN A 221 15.42 -13.54 14.62
N PRO A 222 16.49 -13.65 15.43
CA PRO A 222 17.84 -13.92 14.93
C PRO A 222 18.05 -15.31 14.32
N PHE A 223 17.27 -16.30 14.74
CA PHE A 223 17.47 -17.72 14.37
C PHE A 223 16.69 -18.15 13.12
N ASP A 224 15.83 -17.28 12.61
CA ASP A 224 15.15 -17.53 11.36
C ASP A 224 16.10 -17.19 10.20
N VAL A 225 16.50 -18.19 9.43
CA VAL A 225 17.40 -18.03 8.27
C VAL A 225 16.71 -18.29 6.94
N ILE A 226 15.44 -18.70 6.95
CA ILE A 226 14.75 -19.13 5.72
C ILE A 226 13.73 -18.11 5.27
N SER A 227 13.00 -17.48 6.20
CA SER A 227 12.08 -16.41 5.83
C SER A 227 12.76 -15.25 5.09
N PRO A 228 14.01 -14.84 5.39
CA PRO A 228 14.72 -13.82 4.60
C PRO A 228 14.96 -14.26 3.17
N LEU A 229 15.28 -15.55 2.96
CA LEU A 229 15.49 -16.11 1.63
C LEU A 229 14.19 -16.13 0.84
N VAL A 230 13.12 -16.65 1.43
CA VAL A 230 11.79 -16.69 0.79
C VAL A 230 11.30 -15.27 0.48
N SER A 231 11.51 -14.32 1.40
CA SER A 231 11.15 -12.91 1.18
C SER A 231 11.97 -12.30 0.03
N ALA A 232 13.29 -12.49 0.03
CA ALA A 232 14.18 -11.97 -1.01
C ALA A 232 13.86 -12.54 -2.41
N VAL A 233 13.59 -13.84 -2.48
CA VAL A 233 13.17 -14.53 -3.72
C VAL A 233 11.84 -13.98 -4.20
N SER A 234 10.82 -13.93 -3.33
CA SER A 234 9.48 -13.48 -3.68
C SER A 234 9.49 -12.02 -4.14
N GLU A 235 10.18 -11.15 -3.40
CA GLU A 235 10.31 -9.72 -3.72
C GLU A 235 11.00 -9.51 -5.07
N THR A 236 12.12 -10.20 -5.31
CA THR A 236 12.88 -10.06 -6.56
C THR A 236 12.09 -10.59 -7.76
N LEU A 237 11.46 -11.75 -7.62
CA LEU A 237 10.66 -12.38 -8.67
C LEU A 237 9.46 -11.51 -9.03
N LEU A 238 8.67 -11.10 -8.05
CA LEU A 238 7.48 -10.28 -8.28
C LEU A 238 7.86 -8.92 -8.89
N THR A 239 8.92 -8.28 -8.38
CA THR A 239 9.37 -6.98 -8.91
C THR A 239 9.84 -7.05 -10.37
N GLU A 240 10.53 -8.12 -10.75
CA GLU A 240 10.94 -8.30 -12.16
C GLU A 240 9.75 -8.71 -13.03
N ALA A 241 8.86 -9.57 -12.54
CA ALA A 241 7.66 -10.00 -13.25
C ALA A 241 6.71 -8.82 -13.54
N GLN A 242 6.45 -7.96 -12.54
CA GLN A 242 5.63 -6.76 -12.73
C GLN A 242 6.24 -5.81 -13.75
N THR A 243 7.56 -5.54 -13.64
CA THR A 243 8.24 -4.62 -14.57
C THR A 243 8.18 -5.19 -15.98
N PHE A 244 8.41 -6.49 -16.13
CA PHE A 244 8.31 -7.15 -17.42
C PHE A 244 6.89 -7.09 -18.02
N GLY A 245 5.86 -7.27 -17.18
CA GLY A 245 4.47 -7.10 -17.57
C GLY A 245 4.19 -5.70 -18.13
N VAL A 246 4.62 -4.65 -17.42
CA VAL A 246 4.52 -3.26 -17.89
C VAL A 246 5.20 -3.07 -19.25
N LEU A 247 6.42 -3.59 -19.43
CA LEU A 247 7.14 -3.50 -20.70
C LEU A 247 6.41 -4.22 -21.84
N LEU A 248 5.80 -5.37 -21.54
CA LEU A 248 4.99 -6.12 -22.51
C LEU A 248 3.71 -5.37 -22.87
N ASP A 249 3.09 -4.66 -21.93
CA ASP A 249 1.86 -3.90 -22.19
C ASP A 249 2.11 -2.61 -22.96
N ILE A 250 3.25 -1.94 -22.73
CA ILE A 250 3.72 -0.88 -23.61
C ILE A 250 3.91 -1.43 -25.03
N TYR A 251 4.51 -2.62 -25.16
CA TYR A 251 4.66 -3.27 -26.46
C TYR A 251 3.31 -3.58 -27.14
N ARG A 252 2.33 -4.05 -26.36
CA ARG A 252 0.98 -4.37 -26.80
C ARG A 252 0.12 -3.14 -27.07
N CYS A 253 0.58 -1.94 -26.72
CA CYS A 253 -0.17 -0.69 -26.81
C CYS A 253 -1.40 -0.65 -25.88
N ALA A 254 -1.30 -1.20 -24.66
CA ALA A 254 -2.37 -1.13 -23.67
C ALA A 254 -2.74 0.32 -23.33
N PRO A 255 -4.03 0.68 -23.19
CA PRO A 255 -4.44 2.08 -23.07
C PRO A 255 -3.99 2.75 -21.76
N SER A 256 -4.01 2.00 -20.67
CA SER A 256 -3.69 2.46 -19.32
C SER A 256 -2.92 1.38 -18.58
N ILE A 257 -1.84 1.76 -17.90
CA ILE A 257 -1.00 0.83 -17.14
C ILE A 257 -0.76 1.39 -15.75
N TYR A 258 -1.00 0.58 -14.72
CA TYR A 258 -0.73 0.93 -13.33
C TYR A 258 0.15 -0.14 -12.68
N ALA A 259 1.24 0.28 -12.02
CA ALA A 259 2.13 -0.64 -11.32
C ALA A 259 2.53 -0.08 -9.95
N ASN A 260 2.29 -0.86 -8.89
CA ASN A 260 2.64 -0.50 -7.52
C ASN A 260 3.94 -1.19 -7.06
N TYR A 261 4.94 -0.39 -6.72
CA TYR A 261 6.21 -0.85 -6.14
C TYR A 261 6.18 -0.66 -4.62
N ASN A 262 5.75 -1.70 -3.91
CA ASN A 262 5.53 -1.69 -2.46
C ASN A 262 6.76 -2.03 -1.60
N SER A 263 7.90 -2.33 -2.20
CA SER A 263 9.11 -2.74 -1.48
C SER A 263 9.65 -1.67 -0.51
N TYR A 264 9.45 -0.37 -0.81
CA TYR A 264 9.92 0.69 0.07
C TYR A 264 9.17 0.67 1.41
N ASP A 265 7.84 0.67 1.35
CA ASP A 265 6.97 0.64 2.53
C ASP A 265 7.23 -0.58 3.43
N GLU A 266 7.36 -1.77 2.83
CA GLU A 266 7.69 -3.01 3.56
C GLU A 266 8.98 -2.90 4.38
N VAL A 267 9.99 -2.21 3.85
CA VAL A 267 11.25 -1.99 4.55
C VAL A 267 11.14 -0.83 5.54
N ALA A 268 10.45 0.25 5.17
CA ALA A 268 10.22 1.41 6.02
C ALA A 268 9.54 1.01 7.32
N HIS A 269 8.51 0.16 7.30
CA HIS A 269 7.84 -0.33 8.51
C HIS A 269 8.77 -1.03 9.51
N LYS A 270 9.85 -1.66 9.02
CA LYS A 270 10.77 -2.44 9.86
C LYS A 270 11.89 -1.61 10.45
N VAL A 271 12.39 -0.62 9.71
CA VAL A 271 13.63 0.10 10.06
C VAL A 271 13.49 1.61 10.14
N GLY A 272 12.32 2.15 9.80
CA GLY A 272 12.08 3.59 9.70
C GLY A 272 12.14 4.11 8.26
N PRO A 273 11.46 5.23 7.96
CA PRO A 273 11.22 5.66 6.58
C PRO A 273 12.45 6.34 5.94
N ALA A 274 13.27 7.03 6.74
CA ALA A 274 14.51 7.68 6.27
C ALA A 274 15.75 6.76 6.39
N HIS A 275 15.58 5.49 6.79
CA HIS A 275 16.71 4.60 7.03
C HIS A 275 17.41 4.22 5.70
N ARG A 276 18.75 4.16 5.69
CA ARG A 276 19.57 3.85 4.48
C ARG A 276 19.16 2.56 3.77
N ALA A 277 18.61 1.60 4.53
CA ALA A 277 18.06 0.36 3.97
C ALA A 277 16.80 0.59 3.13
N ALA A 278 15.86 1.42 3.59
CA ALA A 278 14.66 1.78 2.86
C ALA A 278 15.04 2.57 1.59
N PHE A 279 15.94 3.54 1.69
CA PHE A 279 16.43 4.28 0.52
C PHE A 279 17.18 3.41 -0.50
N ARG A 280 17.89 2.37 -0.05
CA ARG A 280 18.54 1.43 -0.99
C ARG A 280 17.55 0.71 -1.89
N VAL A 281 16.34 0.42 -1.40
CA VAL A 281 15.26 -0.17 -2.20
C VAL A 281 14.83 0.78 -3.32
N LEU A 282 14.75 2.09 -3.02
CA LEU A 282 14.40 3.11 -4.02
C LEU A 282 15.36 3.13 -5.21
N ARG A 283 16.63 2.76 -5.03
CA ARG A 283 17.58 2.58 -6.15
C ARG A 283 17.19 1.43 -7.08
N GLY A 284 16.56 0.40 -6.55
CA GLY A 284 15.96 -0.67 -7.33
C GLY A 284 14.78 -0.15 -8.15
N VAL A 285 13.87 0.60 -7.51
CA VAL A 285 12.68 1.20 -8.12
C VAL A 285 13.06 2.21 -9.22
N ASP A 286 14.02 3.10 -8.96
CA ASP A 286 14.53 4.09 -9.91
C ASP A 286 15.06 3.47 -11.21
N ARG A 287 15.74 2.31 -11.10
CA ARG A 287 16.16 1.53 -12.28
C ARG A 287 14.97 0.97 -13.07
N ARG A 288 13.84 0.66 -12.43
CA ARG A 288 12.62 0.18 -13.11
C ARG A 288 11.89 1.32 -13.79
N ILE A 289 11.78 2.48 -13.13
CA ILE A 289 11.31 3.73 -13.73
C ILE A 289 12.13 4.02 -15.00
N GLN A 290 13.46 3.92 -14.93
CA GLN A 290 14.33 4.06 -16.10
C GLN A 290 14.03 3.06 -17.21
N GLN A 291 13.83 1.78 -16.89
CA GLN A 291 13.52 0.75 -17.89
C GLN A 291 12.19 1.03 -18.59
N ILE A 292 11.17 1.41 -17.82
CA ILE A 292 9.83 1.72 -18.30
C ILE A 292 9.84 2.99 -19.16
N ASP A 293 10.43 4.09 -18.68
CA ASP A 293 10.50 5.35 -19.45
C ASP A 293 11.34 5.20 -20.73
N ARG A 294 12.42 4.41 -20.71
CA ARG A 294 13.19 4.10 -21.93
C ARG A 294 12.36 3.32 -22.95
N MET A 295 11.56 2.34 -22.51
CA MET A 295 10.67 1.61 -23.40
C MET A 295 9.62 2.54 -23.99
N ARG A 296 8.95 3.31 -23.12
CA ARG A 296 7.93 4.31 -23.48
C ARG A 296 8.42 5.31 -24.54
N THR A 297 9.63 5.84 -24.36
CA THR A 297 10.19 6.88 -25.24
C THR A 297 10.72 6.33 -26.57
N ARG A 298 11.13 5.06 -26.59
CA ARG A 298 11.72 4.39 -27.77
C ARG A 298 10.69 3.68 -28.63
N TYR A 299 9.74 2.99 -28.03
CA TYR A 299 8.71 2.24 -28.72
C TYR A 299 7.44 3.09 -28.83
N ARG A 300 7.35 3.89 -29.89
CA ARG A 300 6.37 4.98 -30.05
C ARG A 300 5.08 4.59 -30.77
N GLN A 301 4.71 3.31 -30.72
CA GLN A 301 3.48 2.82 -31.36
C GLN A 301 2.20 3.38 -30.71
N ARG A 302 2.25 3.68 -29.40
CA ARG A 302 1.27 4.53 -28.69
C ARG A 302 2.04 5.55 -27.84
N LYS A 303 1.53 6.79 -27.76
CA LYS A 303 2.10 7.81 -26.88
C LYS A 303 1.56 7.62 -25.47
N TYR A 304 2.45 7.69 -24.47
CA TYR A 304 2.06 7.57 -23.06
C TYR A 304 2.57 8.75 -22.24
N ASP A 305 1.73 9.23 -21.34
CA ASP A 305 2.12 10.10 -20.24
C ASP A 305 2.58 9.27 -19.05
N LEU A 306 3.71 9.65 -18.45
CA LEU A 306 4.30 8.94 -17.32
C LEU A 306 4.04 9.72 -16.03
N TYR A 307 3.30 9.09 -15.12
CA TYR A 307 3.07 9.58 -13.77
C TYR A 307 3.82 8.69 -12.78
N ILE A 308 4.49 9.31 -11.82
CA ILE A 308 5.12 8.62 -10.69
C ILE A 308 4.54 9.25 -9.44
N LEU A 309 3.85 8.48 -8.61
CA LEU A 309 3.19 9.01 -7.42
C LEU A 309 3.42 8.09 -6.23
N SER A 310 3.08 8.59 -5.05
CA SER A 310 2.85 7.76 -3.88
C SER A 310 1.39 7.88 -3.47
N ASP A 311 0.80 6.81 -2.96
CA ASP A 311 -0.55 6.82 -2.37
C ASP A 311 -0.57 7.57 -1.04
N HIS A 312 0.39 7.28 -0.18
CA HIS A 312 0.56 7.95 1.10
C HIS A 312 2.04 8.06 1.47
N GLY A 313 2.35 8.90 2.44
CA GLY A 313 3.67 8.88 3.04
C GLY A 313 3.81 7.83 4.13
N ASN A 314 4.94 7.85 4.81
CA ASN A 314 5.20 7.06 6.00
C ASN A 314 5.96 7.91 7.02
N SER A 315 5.52 7.92 8.27
CA SER A 315 6.10 8.73 9.37
C SER A 315 6.96 7.87 10.29
N PRO A 316 8.07 8.38 10.86
CA PRO A 316 8.76 7.69 11.95
C PRO A 316 7.80 7.36 13.08
N ALA A 317 7.93 6.19 13.70
CA ALA A 317 6.96 5.76 14.71
C ALA A 317 7.59 5.11 15.94
N VAL A 318 6.91 5.31 17.07
CA VAL A 318 7.15 4.58 18.32
C VAL A 318 5.90 3.75 18.63
N PRO A 319 6.00 2.41 18.74
CA PRO A 319 4.86 1.58 19.13
C PRO A 319 4.32 1.94 20.51
N PHE A 320 3.00 2.09 20.64
CA PHE A 320 2.29 2.33 21.90
C PHE A 320 2.69 1.33 22.99
N LYS A 321 2.80 0.05 22.63
CA LYS A 321 3.24 -1.01 23.55
C LYS A 321 4.64 -0.82 24.11
N ARG A 322 5.56 -0.26 23.33
CA ARG A 322 6.92 0.03 23.84
C ARG A 322 6.91 1.19 24.84
N ARG A 323 5.97 2.12 24.71
CA ARG A 323 5.83 3.26 25.62
C ARG A 323 5.11 2.88 26.90
N ASN A 324 4.04 2.09 26.81
CA ASN A 324 3.13 1.81 27.92
C ASN A 324 3.22 0.39 28.49
N GLY A 325 4.05 -0.48 27.91
CA GLY A 325 4.23 -1.87 28.35
C GLY A 325 3.13 -2.84 27.91
N MET A 326 1.99 -2.34 27.42
CA MET A 326 0.84 -3.12 26.94
C MET A 326 0.33 -2.56 25.60
N SER A 327 -0.27 -3.42 24.77
CA SER A 327 -0.90 -2.97 23.51
C SER A 327 -2.22 -2.23 23.78
N LEU A 328 -2.74 -1.51 22.77
CA LEU A 328 -3.95 -0.70 22.93
C LEU A 328 -5.17 -1.55 23.31
N ASP A 329 -5.32 -2.72 22.69
CA ASP A 329 -6.39 -3.69 22.99
C ASP A 329 -6.30 -4.21 24.43
N GLN A 330 -5.09 -4.52 24.91
CA GLN A 330 -4.86 -4.91 26.30
C GLN A 330 -5.21 -3.78 27.26
N TYR A 331 -4.77 -2.55 26.96
CA TYR A 331 -5.08 -1.38 27.77
C TYR A 331 -6.60 -1.16 27.86
N ILE A 332 -7.32 -1.18 26.73
CA ILE A 332 -8.77 -0.99 26.71
C ILE A 332 -9.49 -2.09 27.50
N ALA A 333 -9.08 -3.35 27.37
CA ALA A 333 -9.65 -4.45 28.17
C ALA A 333 -9.51 -4.20 29.68
N THR A 334 -8.34 -3.69 30.14
CA THR A 334 -8.15 -3.36 31.57
C THR A 334 -9.05 -2.22 32.05
N GLN A 335 -9.43 -1.28 31.18
CA GLN A 335 -10.34 -0.18 31.53
C GLN A 335 -11.81 -0.62 31.56
N VAL A 336 -12.16 -1.66 30.80
CA VAL A 336 -13.53 -2.19 30.70
C VAL A 336 -13.81 -3.26 31.77
N GLY A 337 -12.77 -3.85 32.38
CA GLY A 337 -12.91 -4.83 33.45
C GLY A 337 -13.01 -6.28 32.97
N ASP A 338 -12.69 -6.55 31.71
CA ASP A 338 -12.67 -7.92 31.15
C ASP A 338 -11.36 -8.65 31.55
N GLU A 339 -11.50 -9.81 32.20
CA GLU A 339 -10.39 -10.76 32.39
C GLU A 339 -10.07 -11.43 31.04
N LEU A 340 -8.90 -11.12 30.47
CA LEU A 340 -8.46 -11.73 29.21
C LEU A 340 -7.84 -13.12 29.41
N PRO A 341 -8.21 -14.12 28.58
CA PRO A 341 -7.28 -15.15 28.16
C PRO A 341 -6.17 -14.51 27.31
N LEU A 342 -4.92 -14.68 27.74
CA LEU A 342 -3.71 -14.17 27.10
C LEU A 342 -3.42 -14.91 25.79
N ASP A 343 -4.01 -14.47 24.67
CA ASP A 343 -3.54 -14.86 23.34
C ASP A 343 -3.01 -13.64 22.57
N HIS A 344 -1.68 -13.55 22.57
CA HIS A 344 -0.88 -12.59 21.82
C HIS A 344 -1.00 -12.84 20.31
N VAL A 345 -1.51 -11.87 19.54
CA VAL A 345 -1.38 -11.85 18.07
C VAL A 345 -0.33 -10.81 17.69
N PRO A 346 0.87 -11.21 17.22
CA PRO A 346 1.86 -10.25 16.74
C PRO A 346 1.37 -9.57 15.45
N PRO A 347 1.64 -8.27 15.26
CA PRO A 347 1.36 -7.59 14.01
C PRO A 347 2.18 -8.24 12.87
N SER A 348 1.48 -8.78 11.88
CA SER A 348 2.08 -9.51 10.77
C SER A 348 2.48 -8.57 9.62
N ASP A 349 3.73 -8.70 9.16
CA ASP A 349 4.31 -8.02 7.98
C ASP A 349 3.36 -8.05 6.77
N MET A 350 2.69 -6.93 6.49
CA MET A 350 1.44 -6.87 5.73
C MET A 350 1.55 -7.39 4.29
N HIS A 351 2.50 -6.90 3.48
CA HIS A 351 2.61 -7.33 2.08
C HIS A 351 3.55 -8.52 1.85
N SER A 352 4.55 -8.72 2.72
CA SER A 352 5.49 -9.84 2.55
C SER A 352 4.80 -11.19 2.75
N GLN A 353 3.75 -11.23 3.59
CA GLN A 353 3.00 -12.46 3.89
C GLN A 353 2.06 -12.84 2.74
N ASP A 354 1.43 -11.88 2.06
CA ASP A 354 0.57 -12.18 0.90
C ASP A 354 1.40 -12.72 -0.26
N LYS A 355 2.57 -12.12 -0.51
CA LYS A 355 3.55 -12.61 -1.49
C LYS A 355 4.03 -14.03 -1.15
N LYS A 356 4.30 -14.31 0.13
CA LYS A 356 4.68 -15.64 0.62
C LYS A 356 3.54 -16.64 0.46
N ARG A 357 2.31 -16.27 0.83
CA ARG A 357 1.13 -17.13 0.73
C ARG A 357 0.83 -17.49 -0.72
N TYR A 358 0.88 -16.51 -1.60
CA TYR A 358 0.79 -16.73 -3.04
C TYR A 358 1.89 -17.68 -3.54
N LEU A 359 3.15 -17.44 -3.19
CA LEU A 359 4.26 -18.32 -3.58
C LEU A 359 4.06 -19.75 -3.05
N LEU A 360 3.58 -19.92 -1.82
CA LEU A 360 3.31 -21.23 -1.21
C LEU A 360 2.15 -21.96 -1.89
N GLN A 361 1.08 -21.27 -2.24
CA GLN A 361 -0.03 -21.82 -3.02
C GLN A 361 0.41 -22.21 -4.43
N GLU A 362 1.27 -21.41 -5.07
CA GLU A 362 1.84 -21.74 -6.37
C GLU A 362 2.79 -22.95 -6.28
N LEU A 363 3.60 -23.07 -5.21
CA LEU A 363 4.43 -24.25 -4.94
C LEU A 363 3.58 -25.51 -4.73
N GLU A 364 2.44 -25.42 -4.05
CA GLU A 364 1.49 -26.53 -3.90
C GLU A 364 0.92 -26.98 -5.26
N SER A 365 0.58 -26.03 -6.14
CA SER A 365 0.12 -26.36 -7.50
C SER A 365 1.21 -27.07 -8.35
N LEU A 366 2.48 -26.70 -8.15
CA LEU A 366 3.63 -27.34 -8.80
C LEU A 366 3.89 -28.76 -8.25
N GLU A 367 3.67 -28.98 -6.95
CA GLU A 367 3.77 -30.29 -6.31
C GLU A 367 2.77 -31.30 -6.91
N GLN A 368 1.56 -30.83 -7.22
CA GLN A 368 0.50 -31.66 -7.83
C GLN A 368 0.76 -32.00 -9.31
N ARG A 369 1.59 -31.21 -10.02
CA ARG A 369 1.80 -31.32 -11.47
C ARG A 369 3.12 -32.01 -11.89
N SER A 370 4.15 -32.05 -11.03
CA SER A 370 5.45 -32.63 -11.37
C SER A 370 5.93 -33.66 -10.34
N SER A 371 5.98 -34.94 -10.75
CA SER A 371 6.42 -36.05 -9.91
C SER A 371 7.92 -36.00 -9.55
N GLN A 372 8.75 -35.38 -10.41
CA GLN A 372 10.20 -35.32 -10.26
C GLN A 372 10.65 -34.30 -9.21
N LEU A 373 9.93 -33.18 -9.07
CA LEU A 373 10.27 -32.10 -8.13
C LEU A 373 9.49 -32.20 -6.80
N ARG A 374 8.57 -33.17 -6.69
CA ARG A 374 7.65 -33.32 -5.56
C ARG A 374 8.37 -33.35 -4.20
N ARG A 375 9.47 -34.09 -4.08
CA ARG A 375 10.25 -34.20 -2.83
C ARG A 375 10.95 -32.90 -2.42
N ILE A 376 11.42 -32.12 -3.39
CA ILE A 376 12.13 -30.85 -3.15
C ILE A 376 11.11 -29.76 -2.81
N VAL A 377 10.04 -29.67 -3.58
CA VAL A 377 8.95 -28.70 -3.37
C VAL A 377 8.24 -28.96 -2.04
N SER A 378 7.96 -30.23 -1.70
CA SER A 378 7.33 -30.58 -0.43
C SER A 378 8.23 -30.29 0.78
N ALA A 379 9.54 -30.51 0.67
CA ALA A 379 10.49 -30.17 1.72
C ALA A 379 10.58 -28.65 1.95
N ILE A 380 10.65 -27.85 0.86
CA ILE A 380 10.63 -26.38 0.94
C ILE A 380 9.31 -25.89 1.54
N ARG A 381 8.17 -26.46 1.12
CA ARG A 381 6.83 -26.12 1.63
C ARG A 381 6.72 -26.45 3.12
N LEU A 382 6.91 -27.70 3.52
CA LEU A 382 6.81 -28.15 4.92
C LEU A 382 7.69 -27.32 5.85
N HIS A 383 8.89 -26.94 5.39
CA HIS A 383 9.83 -26.17 6.18
C HIS A 383 9.50 -24.67 6.22
N ALA A 384 8.94 -24.10 5.14
CA ALA A 384 8.40 -22.75 5.12
C ALA A 384 7.12 -22.64 5.98
N THR A 385 6.20 -23.60 5.88
CA THR A 385 4.95 -23.65 6.66
C THR A 385 5.20 -23.84 8.16
N ARG A 386 6.24 -24.58 8.57
CA ARG A 386 6.64 -24.75 9.98
C ARG A 386 7.28 -23.51 10.63
N ARG A 387 7.74 -22.54 9.83
CA ARG A 387 8.44 -21.32 10.29
C ARG A 387 7.71 -20.03 9.98
N MET A 388 6.68 -20.08 9.13
CA MET A 388 5.57 -19.19 9.33
C MET A 388 5.08 -19.45 10.76
N PRO A 389 4.73 -18.42 11.54
CA PRO A 389 3.78 -18.64 12.63
C PRO A 389 2.70 -19.53 12.02
N ALA A 390 2.29 -20.59 12.71
CA ALA A 390 1.07 -21.27 12.30
C ALA A 390 0.11 -20.15 11.93
N ASP A 391 -0.38 -20.16 10.70
CA ASP A 391 -1.63 -19.49 10.45
C ASP A 391 -2.55 -20.19 11.46
N HIS A 392 -2.68 -19.62 12.65
CA HIS A 392 -3.98 -19.19 13.06
C HIS A 392 -4.46 -18.36 11.86
N VAL A 393 -5.00 -19.10 10.87
CA VAL A 393 -6.28 -18.78 10.29
C VAL A 393 -7.00 -18.25 11.51
N LEU A 394 -7.02 -16.93 11.66
CA LEU A 394 -7.98 -16.32 12.55
C LEU A 394 -9.30 -16.63 11.83
N THR A 395 -9.78 -17.87 11.98
CA THR A 395 -11.02 -18.07 12.69
C THR A 395 -10.85 -17.23 13.96
N TYR A 396 -11.11 -15.92 13.79
CA TYR A 396 -11.92 -15.22 14.76
C TYR A 396 -13.02 -16.22 15.06
N ASP A 397 -12.93 -16.84 16.23
CA ASP A 397 -13.97 -17.72 16.70
C ASP A 397 -15.23 -16.86 16.72
N PRO A 398 -16.20 -17.08 15.81
CA PRO A 398 -17.42 -16.27 15.77
C PRO A 398 -18.18 -16.38 17.10
N GLU A 399 -17.84 -17.38 17.93
CA GLU A 399 -18.48 -17.66 19.21
C GLU A 399 -17.74 -17.10 20.42
N GLN A 400 -16.50 -16.58 20.29
CA GLN A 400 -15.92 -15.72 21.34
C GLN A 400 -16.39 -14.28 21.12
N GLN A 401 -17.63 -14.03 21.56
CA GLN A 401 -18.21 -12.70 21.68
C GLN A 401 -17.34 -11.84 22.60
N ARG A 402 -16.36 -11.13 22.02
CA ARG A 402 -15.64 -10.08 22.74
C ARG A 402 -16.55 -8.87 22.85
N ASP A 403 -16.71 -8.35 24.05
CA ASP A 403 -17.54 -7.16 24.30
C ASP A 403 -16.92 -5.90 23.66
N VAL A 404 -15.60 -5.88 23.50
CA VAL A 404 -14.85 -4.78 22.89
C VAL A 404 -13.90 -5.29 21.81
N ILE A 405 -13.94 -4.65 20.63
CA ILE A 405 -13.04 -4.95 19.51
C ILE A 405 -12.22 -3.71 19.18
N THR A 406 -10.90 -3.89 19.09
CA THR A 406 -9.96 -2.85 18.68
C THR A 406 -9.41 -3.16 17.29
N ALA A 407 -9.65 -2.28 16.32
CA ALA A 407 -9.15 -2.38 14.95
C ALA A 407 -8.09 -1.30 14.68
N ALA A 408 -6.83 -1.62 14.94
CA ALA A 408 -5.69 -0.73 14.68
C ALA A 408 -5.25 -0.77 13.21
N SER A 409 -5.01 0.40 12.62
CA SER A 409 -4.42 0.64 11.30
C SER A 409 -3.35 1.72 11.42
N GLY A 410 -2.12 1.33 11.79
CA GLY A 410 -1.03 2.26 12.10
C GLY A 410 -1.30 3.12 13.34
N PRO A 411 -1.32 4.47 13.24
CA PRO A 411 -1.58 5.36 14.36
C PRO A 411 -3.07 5.72 14.51
N LEU A 412 -3.95 5.12 13.69
CA LEU A 412 -5.40 5.25 13.77
C LEU A 412 -5.98 3.93 14.27
N ALA A 413 -6.84 3.98 15.28
CA ALA A 413 -7.57 2.80 15.76
C ALA A 413 -9.07 3.09 15.87
N HIS A 414 -9.88 2.12 15.47
CA HIS A 414 -11.32 2.14 15.70
C HIS A 414 -11.67 1.16 16.82
N ILE A 415 -12.45 1.61 17.80
CA ILE A 415 -12.94 0.80 18.91
C ILE A 415 -14.43 0.56 18.71
N TYR A 416 -14.86 -0.68 18.87
CA TYR A 416 -16.24 -1.11 18.71
C TYR A 416 -16.70 -1.80 19.99
N PHE A 417 -17.88 -1.45 20.47
CA PHE A 417 -18.53 -2.08 21.60
C PHE A 417 -19.70 -2.92 21.09
N ASN A 418 -19.65 -4.22 21.36
CA ASN A 418 -20.59 -5.21 20.84
C ASN A 418 -21.90 -5.33 21.64
N THR A 419 -22.17 -4.36 22.51
CA THR A 419 -23.42 -4.22 23.27
C THR A 419 -24.63 -3.89 22.38
N ALA A 420 -24.39 -3.33 21.19
CA ALA A 420 -25.40 -3.08 20.16
C ALA A 420 -24.85 -3.41 18.77
N SER A 421 -25.72 -3.79 17.83
CA SER A 421 -25.35 -3.96 16.40
C SER A 421 -25.26 -2.63 15.65
N ARG A 422 -25.88 -1.56 16.18
CA ARG A 422 -25.74 -0.20 15.65
C ARG A 422 -24.49 0.47 16.19
N PRO A 423 -23.99 1.52 15.52
CA PRO A 423 -22.95 2.35 16.10
C PRO A 423 -23.44 3.08 17.35
N LEU A 424 -22.53 3.30 18.30
CA LEU A 424 -22.76 4.03 19.54
C LEU A 424 -22.19 5.44 19.45
N ASP A 425 -22.91 6.39 20.05
CA ASP A 425 -22.43 7.75 20.24
C ASP A 425 -21.51 7.85 21.46
N LEU A 426 -20.66 8.88 21.49
CA LEU A 426 -19.72 9.15 22.57
C LEU A 426 -20.42 9.22 23.93
N VAL A 427 -21.60 9.84 23.99
CA VAL A 427 -22.39 9.94 25.23
C VAL A 427 -22.79 8.54 25.73
N GLU A 428 -23.19 7.65 24.83
CA GLU A 428 -23.57 6.28 25.18
C GLU A 428 -22.34 5.48 25.65
N VAL A 429 -21.21 5.62 24.96
CA VAL A 429 -19.95 4.99 25.35
C VAL A 429 -19.50 5.47 26.74
N THR A 430 -19.57 6.77 27.02
CA THR A 430 -19.22 7.33 28.34
C THR A 430 -20.19 6.87 29.44
N LEU A 431 -21.48 6.67 29.14
CA LEU A 431 -22.43 6.12 30.12
C LEU A 431 -22.17 4.63 30.41
N LEU A 432 -21.82 3.84 29.39
CA LEU A 432 -21.53 2.41 29.53
C LEU A 432 -20.15 2.15 30.16
N TYR A 433 -19.16 3.00 29.84
CA TYR A 433 -17.77 2.86 30.28
C TYR A 433 -17.24 4.20 30.84
N PRO A 434 -17.67 4.60 32.05
CA PRO A 434 -17.42 5.94 32.61
C PRO A 434 -15.95 6.35 32.74
N HIS A 435 -15.05 5.39 32.94
CA HIS A 435 -13.62 5.65 33.15
C HIS A 435 -12.79 5.53 31.87
N LEU A 436 -13.37 5.02 30.78
CA LEU A 436 -12.60 4.66 29.59
C LEU A 436 -12.03 5.89 28.87
N VAL A 437 -12.86 6.91 28.63
CA VAL A 437 -12.44 8.12 27.89
C VAL A 437 -11.37 8.88 28.67
N ASP A 438 -11.57 9.07 29.98
CA ASP A 438 -10.61 9.76 30.84
C ASP A 438 -9.29 8.97 30.98
N GLY A 439 -9.37 7.64 31.11
CA GLY A 439 -8.19 6.77 31.13
C GLY A 439 -7.39 6.88 29.83
N LEU A 440 -8.07 6.82 28.68
CA LEU A 440 -7.42 6.97 27.37
C LEU A 440 -6.78 8.36 27.20
N LEU A 441 -7.46 9.44 27.58
CA LEU A 441 -6.92 10.81 27.47
C LEU A 441 -5.70 11.07 28.36
N THR A 442 -5.63 10.41 29.52
CA THR A 442 -4.49 10.52 30.45
C THR A 442 -3.33 9.60 30.08
N THR A 443 -3.52 8.67 29.14
CA THR A 443 -2.51 7.69 28.77
C THR A 443 -1.48 8.27 27.80
N PRO A 444 -0.17 8.19 28.13
CA PRO A 444 0.89 8.66 27.24
C PRO A 444 0.83 7.99 25.86
N GLY A 445 0.85 8.81 24.81
CA GLY A 445 0.87 8.35 23.42
C GLY A 445 -0.49 8.26 22.73
N ILE A 446 -1.59 8.50 23.43
CA ILE A 446 -2.89 8.79 22.80
C ILE A 446 -2.99 10.29 22.56
N GLY A 447 -3.11 10.72 21.31
CA GLY A 447 -3.15 12.15 20.96
C GLY A 447 -4.54 12.74 21.00
N VAL A 448 -5.48 12.09 20.30
CA VAL A 448 -6.88 12.54 20.18
C VAL A 448 -7.82 11.35 20.23
N ILE A 449 -8.96 11.52 20.90
CA ILE A 449 -10.11 10.64 20.83
C ILE A 449 -11.22 11.38 20.10
N ALA A 450 -11.84 10.72 19.14
CA ALA A 450 -12.98 11.24 18.40
C ALA A 450 -14.19 10.31 18.59
N GLY A 451 -15.36 10.90 18.81
CA GLY A 451 -16.62 10.18 18.91
C GLY A 451 -17.78 10.99 18.35
N ARG A 452 -18.83 10.30 17.90
CA ARG A 452 -20.04 10.95 17.36
C ARG A 452 -20.96 11.42 18.47
N VAL A 453 -21.69 12.50 18.21
CA VAL A 453 -22.86 12.94 18.98
C VAL A 453 -23.88 13.43 17.95
N GLY A 454 -24.80 12.54 17.55
CA GLY A 454 -25.68 12.77 16.40
C GLY A 454 -24.87 13.07 15.14
N GLU A 455 -25.19 14.19 14.47
CA GLU A 455 -24.51 14.66 13.25
C GLU A 455 -23.18 15.39 13.52
N GLN A 456 -22.73 15.45 14.76
CA GLN A 456 -21.49 16.11 15.15
C GLN A 456 -20.43 15.10 15.56
N THR A 457 -19.16 15.51 15.48
CA THR A 457 -18.02 14.77 16.01
C THR A 457 -17.34 15.59 17.09
N ILE A 458 -17.16 15.03 18.27
CA ILE A 458 -16.39 15.63 19.35
C ILE A 458 -14.97 15.08 19.28
N LEU A 459 -13.98 15.97 19.23
CA LEU A 459 -12.56 15.65 19.38
C LEU A 459 -12.09 16.07 20.76
N LEU A 460 -11.57 15.10 21.50
CA LEU A 460 -10.97 15.28 22.82
C LEU A 460 -9.46 15.12 22.67
N GLY A 461 -8.73 16.20 22.91
CA GLY A 461 -7.27 16.23 22.83
C GLY A 461 -6.61 16.14 24.20
N GLN A 462 -5.31 15.86 24.19
CA GLN A 462 -4.47 16.04 25.37
C GLN A 462 -4.55 17.48 25.90
N ASN A 463 -4.34 17.66 27.20
CA ASN A 463 -4.44 18.96 27.89
C ASN A 463 -5.84 19.59 27.90
N LYS A 464 -6.89 18.77 27.86
CA LYS A 464 -8.30 19.19 27.91
C LYS A 464 -8.76 20.00 26.70
N GLY A 465 -8.07 19.91 25.57
CA GLY A 465 -8.56 20.50 24.33
C GLY A 465 -9.87 19.84 23.88
N ILE A 466 -10.88 20.62 23.53
CA ILE A 466 -12.17 20.10 23.06
C ILE A 466 -12.60 20.86 21.80
N LEU A 467 -12.86 20.13 20.72
CA LEU A 467 -13.41 20.65 19.48
C LEU A 467 -14.70 19.92 19.13
N VAL A 468 -15.74 20.66 18.77
CA VAL A 468 -16.97 20.11 18.18
C VAL A 468 -16.94 20.40 16.68
N ALA A 469 -16.95 19.35 15.88
CA ALA A 469 -16.96 19.41 14.43
C ALA A 469 -18.34 19.03 13.88
N GLY A 470 -18.98 19.94 13.16
CA GLY A 470 -20.18 19.69 12.35
C GLY A 470 -20.19 20.63 11.16
N THR A 471 -21.36 21.21 10.84
CA THR A 471 -21.50 22.27 9.82
C THR A 471 -20.59 23.46 10.11
N ASP A 472 -20.53 23.86 11.38
CA ASP A 472 -19.54 24.79 11.91
C ASP A 472 -18.60 24.04 12.85
N HIS A 473 -17.34 24.48 12.92
CA HIS A 473 -16.35 23.93 13.85
C HIS A 473 -16.20 24.89 15.03
N VAL A 474 -16.46 24.40 16.24
CA VAL A 474 -16.43 25.20 17.46
C VAL A 474 -15.36 24.65 18.40
N LEU A 475 -14.31 25.45 18.62
CA LEU A 475 -13.31 25.17 19.64
C LEU A 475 -13.91 25.54 21.00
N VAL A 476 -14.21 24.53 21.82
CA VAL A 476 -14.83 24.70 23.12
C VAL A 476 -13.76 24.97 24.18
N GLU A 477 -12.69 24.18 24.18
CA GLU A 477 -11.56 24.32 25.11
C GLU A 477 -10.23 24.32 24.36
N SER A 478 -9.35 25.27 24.72
CA SER A 478 -7.98 25.37 24.19
C SER A 478 -7.02 24.49 24.99
N PRO A 479 -5.94 23.96 24.37
CA PRO A 479 -5.51 24.16 22.99
C PRO A 479 -6.30 23.32 21.96
N HIS A 480 -6.21 23.68 20.68
CA HIS A 480 -6.87 22.91 19.60
C HIS A 480 -6.36 21.44 19.59
N PRO A 481 -7.24 20.41 19.71
CA PRO A 481 -6.83 19.00 19.81
C PRO A 481 -5.90 18.53 18.69
N LEU A 482 -6.13 19.01 17.47
CA LEU A 482 -5.34 18.65 16.29
C LEU A 482 -4.11 19.53 16.02
N ALA A 483 -3.79 20.50 16.88
CA ALA A 483 -2.62 21.38 16.64
C ALA A 483 -1.30 20.60 16.42
N PRO A 484 -1.01 19.50 17.13
CA PRO A 484 0.19 18.69 16.86
C PRO A 484 0.19 17.96 15.51
N PHE A 485 -0.98 17.82 14.87
CA PHE A 485 -1.16 17.03 13.65
C PHE A 485 -1.01 17.85 12.36
N GLY A 486 -0.84 19.17 12.46
CA GLY A 486 -0.64 20.08 11.33
C GLY A 486 -1.87 20.91 11.00
N ASP A 487 -2.32 20.86 9.75
CA ASP A 487 -3.48 21.64 9.27
C ASP A 487 -4.77 21.20 10.00
N VAL A 488 -5.19 22.05 10.95
CA VAL A 488 -6.31 21.75 11.86
C VAL A 488 -7.66 21.76 11.16
N GLU A 489 -7.87 22.62 10.17
CA GLU A 489 -9.13 22.72 9.44
C GLU A 489 -9.33 21.47 8.59
N TYR A 490 -8.30 21.11 7.83
CA TYR A 490 -8.32 19.90 7.02
C TYR A 490 -8.41 18.63 7.87
N GLY A 491 -7.64 18.56 8.96
CA GLY A 491 -7.68 17.42 9.89
C GLY A 491 -9.08 17.24 10.50
N THR A 492 -9.73 18.33 10.90
CA THR A 492 -11.08 18.31 11.47
C THR A 492 -12.08 17.79 10.46
N ALA A 493 -12.09 18.33 9.23
CA ALA A 493 -12.99 17.88 8.17
C ALA A 493 -12.80 16.38 7.83
N GLN A 494 -11.55 15.90 7.82
CA GLN A 494 -11.23 14.51 7.51
C GLN A 494 -11.64 13.55 8.63
N ILE A 495 -11.42 13.88 9.91
CA ILE A 495 -11.88 13.05 11.03
C ILE A 495 -13.41 13.05 11.10
N HIS A 496 -14.04 14.21 10.92
CA HIS A 496 -15.50 14.31 10.91
C HIS A 496 -16.10 13.43 9.82
N ARG A 497 -15.56 13.47 8.59
CA ARG A 497 -15.96 12.55 7.50
C ARG A 497 -15.77 11.09 7.88
N LEU A 498 -14.60 10.74 8.44
CA LEU A 498 -14.29 9.36 8.83
C LEU A 498 -15.24 8.84 9.92
N ALA A 499 -15.55 9.65 10.94
CA ALA A 499 -16.42 9.29 12.05
C ALA A 499 -17.85 8.96 11.62
N HIS A 500 -18.29 9.50 10.48
CA HIS A 500 -19.62 9.28 9.93
C HIS A 500 -19.69 8.18 8.86
N PHE A 501 -18.60 7.43 8.64
CA PHE A 501 -18.71 6.20 7.85
C PHE A 501 -19.59 5.17 8.57
N PRO A 502 -20.46 4.44 7.84
CA PRO A 502 -21.27 3.36 8.42
C PRO A 502 -20.45 2.35 9.24
N HIS A 503 -19.27 1.98 8.75
CA HIS A 503 -18.38 1.04 9.43
C HIS A 503 -17.32 1.72 10.32
N ALA A 504 -17.45 3.01 10.63
CA ALA A 504 -16.58 3.65 11.61
C ALA A 504 -16.82 3.09 13.02
N GLY A 505 -15.72 2.91 13.76
CA GLY A 505 -15.74 2.61 15.19
C GLY A 505 -16.59 3.58 16.01
N ASP A 506 -17.11 3.08 17.13
CA ASP A 506 -17.85 3.85 18.13
C ASP A 506 -16.95 4.93 18.75
N LEU A 507 -15.66 4.60 18.95
CA LEU A 507 -14.59 5.57 19.19
C LEU A 507 -13.50 5.45 18.14
N ILE A 508 -12.90 6.58 17.79
CA ILE A 508 -11.73 6.67 16.92
C ILE A 508 -10.59 7.26 17.74
N ILE A 509 -9.44 6.59 17.75
CA ILE A 509 -8.27 7.01 18.51
C ILE A 509 -7.13 7.29 17.54
N LEU A 510 -6.52 8.46 17.69
CA LEU A 510 -5.28 8.85 17.03
C LEU A 510 -4.12 8.82 18.01
N GLY A 511 -3.03 8.18 17.61
CA GLY A 511 -1.77 8.24 18.34
C GLY A 511 -1.20 9.65 18.36
N ALA A 512 -0.48 9.99 19.43
CA ALA A 512 0.14 11.30 19.61
C ALA A 512 1.22 11.56 18.55
N VAL A 513 1.38 12.83 18.17
CA VAL A 513 2.47 13.32 17.33
C VAL A 513 3.45 14.08 18.20
N GLU A 514 4.70 13.61 18.22
CA GLU A 514 5.79 14.22 18.96
C GLU A 514 6.35 15.44 18.22
N SER A 515 7.05 16.32 18.94
CA SER A 515 7.64 17.55 18.38
C SER A 515 8.65 17.31 17.25
N ASP A 516 9.28 16.15 17.19
CA ASP A 516 10.21 15.74 16.13
C ASP A 516 9.49 15.12 14.91
N GLY A 517 8.16 15.05 14.93
CA GLY A 517 7.32 14.44 13.89
C GLY A 517 7.16 12.93 14.01
N THR A 518 7.71 12.31 15.06
CA THR A 518 7.47 10.89 15.37
C THR A 518 6.03 10.69 15.82
N VAL A 519 5.38 9.66 15.29
CA VAL A 519 3.98 9.35 15.58
C VAL A 519 3.87 8.09 16.43
N VAL A 520 3.01 8.09 17.44
CA VAL A 520 2.74 6.88 18.20
C VAL A 520 1.84 5.95 17.37
N GLY A 521 2.37 4.78 17.02
CA GLY A 521 1.64 3.75 16.28
C GLY A 521 1.03 2.72 17.23
N PHE A 522 -0.15 2.18 16.92
CA PHE A 522 -0.75 1.09 17.68
C PHE A 522 -0.27 -0.30 17.23
N GLU A 523 0.61 -0.34 16.23
CA GLU A 523 1.26 -1.54 15.71
C GLU A 523 2.76 -1.54 16.05
N GLU A 524 3.38 -2.72 16.15
CA GLU A 524 4.82 -2.86 16.46
C GLU A 524 5.71 -2.59 15.24
N GLN A 525 5.70 -1.36 14.76
CA GLN A 525 6.46 -0.92 13.58
C GLN A 525 7.35 0.28 13.92
N ALA A 526 8.47 0.43 13.20
CA ALA A 526 9.39 1.57 13.31
C ALA A 526 8.95 2.79 12.50
N SER A 527 7.93 2.62 11.66
CA SER A 527 7.26 3.68 10.92
C SER A 527 5.80 3.33 10.74
N THR A 528 4.96 4.35 10.54
CA THR A 528 3.52 4.21 10.54
C THR A 528 2.86 5.14 9.54
N HIS A 529 1.71 4.70 9.05
CA HIS A 529 0.81 5.48 8.22
C HIS A 529 -0.63 5.04 8.53
N GLY A 530 -1.62 5.81 8.09
CA GLY A 530 -3.04 5.50 8.20
C GLY A 530 -3.84 6.51 9.01
N GLY A 531 -3.16 7.34 9.80
CA GLY A 531 -3.76 8.43 10.57
C GLY A 531 -3.35 9.81 10.07
N LEU A 532 -3.38 10.79 10.98
CA LEU A 532 -2.99 12.18 10.71
C LEU A 532 -1.59 12.49 11.24
N GLY A 533 -1.02 13.62 10.78
CA GLY A 533 0.23 14.17 11.28
C GLY A 533 1.49 13.53 10.70
N GLY A 534 2.60 14.24 10.82
CA GLY A 534 3.88 13.83 10.24
C GLY A 534 3.87 13.76 8.70
N ALA A 535 4.68 12.87 8.15
CA ALA A 535 4.87 12.73 6.71
C ALA A 535 3.83 11.82 6.02
N GLN A 536 3.03 11.05 6.78
CA GLN A 536 2.09 10.06 6.25
C GLN A 536 0.98 10.63 5.35
N MET A 537 0.59 11.89 5.58
CA MET A 537 -0.45 12.60 4.81
C MET A 537 0.10 13.39 3.62
N ARG A 538 1.42 13.30 3.36
CA ARG A 538 2.13 14.14 2.39
C ARG A 538 2.80 13.31 1.29
N PRO A 539 2.03 12.56 0.49
CA PRO A 539 2.55 11.89 -0.70
C PRO A 539 3.02 12.90 -1.76
N PHE A 540 3.70 12.39 -2.78
CA PHE A 540 4.08 13.17 -3.96
C PHE A 540 3.36 12.69 -5.21
N ILE A 541 3.33 13.55 -6.21
CA ILE A 541 3.06 13.22 -7.60
C ILE A 541 4.10 13.92 -8.48
N ALA A 542 4.70 13.15 -9.38
CA ALA A 542 5.53 13.62 -10.47
C ALA A 542 4.81 13.32 -11.79
N TRP A 543 4.60 14.34 -12.61
CA TRP A 543 3.79 14.25 -13.84
C TRP A 543 4.48 14.98 -14.99
N PRO A 544 4.14 14.70 -16.27
CA PRO A 544 4.72 15.41 -17.40
C PRO A 544 4.39 16.90 -17.32
N SER A 545 5.40 17.77 -17.42
CA SER A 545 5.25 19.23 -17.23
C SER A 545 4.27 19.87 -18.23
N GLU A 546 4.07 19.23 -19.38
CA GLU A 546 3.09 19.63 -20.39
C GLU A 546 1.62 19.33 -20.02
N CYS A 547 1.37 18.50 -18.99
CA CYS A 547 0.03 18.13 -18.57
C CYS A 547 -0.53 19.13 -17.53
N PRO A 548 -1.79 19.57 -17.69
CA PRO A 548 -2.41 20.56 -16.80
C PRO A 548 -2.90 19.90 -15.51
N LEU A 549 -1.98 19.60 -14.59
CA LEU A 549 -2.27 19.08 -13.26
C LEU A 549 -2.02 20.17 -12.21
N THR A 550 -2.95 20.33 -11.26
CA THR A 550 -2.82 21.29 -10.14
C THR A 550 -2.86 20.59 -8.78
N PRO A 551 -1.79 19.88 -8.36
CA PRO A 551 -1.80 19.12 -7.10
C PRO A 551 -2.09 19.95 -5.85
N ALA A 552 -1.78 21.25 -5.88
CA ALA A 552 -2.05 22.17 -4.78
C ALA A 552 -3.55 22.37 -4.48
N SER A 553 -4.44 22.11 -5.45
CA SER A 553 -5.89 22.16 -5.25
C SER A 553 -6.49 20.81 -4.86
N MET A 554 -5.69 19.74 -4.82
CA MET A 554 -6.16 18.39 -4.50
C MET A 554 -6.18 18.18 -3.00
N ASN A 555 -7.38 17.91 -2.48
CA ASN A 555 -7.63 17.68 -1.07
C ASN A 555 -7.93 16.21 -0.75
N ASP A 556 -8.16 15.37 -1.76
CA ASP A 556 -8.43 13.94 -1.56
C ASP A 556 -7.94 13.09 -2.76
N ALA A 557 -7.72 11.79 -2.53
CA ALA A 557 -7.39 10.83 -3.57
C ALA A 557 -8.42 10.76 -4.71
N GLN A 558 -9.68 11.08 -4.42
CA GLN A 558 -10.76 11.15 -5.41
C GLN A 558 -10.52 12.24 -6.48
N ASP A 559 -9.76 13.30 -6.17
CA ASP A 559 -9.46 14.38 -7.12
C ASP A 559 -8.59 13.89 -8.28
N LEU A 560 -7.72 12.91 -8.02
CA LEU A 560 -6.89 12.27 -9.07
C LEU A 560 -7.75 11.46 -10.04
N TYR A 561 -8.79 10.78 -9.58
CA TYR A 561 -9.72 10.08 -10.46
C TYR A 561 -10.36 11.05 -11.45
N SER A 562 -10.88 12.17 -10.95
CA SER A 562 -11.51 13.19 -11.79
C SER A 562 -10.55 13.70 -12.88
N TYR A 563 -9.29 13.94 -12.53
CA TYR A 563 -8.25 14.31 -13.50
C TYR A 563 -8.03 13.22 -14.56
N PHE A 564 -7.81 11.96 -14.15
CA PHE A 564 -7.54 10.87 -15.10
C PHE A 564 -8.74 10.57 -15.99
N ALA A 565 -9.96 10.57 -15.44
CA ALA A 565 -11.20 10.34 -16.18
C ALA A 565 -11.45 11.42 -17.24
N GLN A 566 -11.16 12.69 -16.94
CA GLN A 566 -11.28 13.80 -17.90
C GLN A 566 -10.19 13.80 -18.96
N ARG A 567 -8.94 13.52 -18.57
CA ARG A 567 -7.77 13.57 -19.47
C ARG A 567 -7.70 12.38 -20.44
N TYR A 568 -8.17 11.21 -20.00
CA TYR A 568 -8.11 9.94 -20.74
C TYR A 568 -9.50 9.29 -20.83
N PRO A 569 -10.45 9.92 -21.54
CA PRO A 569 -11.80 9.38 -21.69
C PRO A 569 -11.75 8.02 -22.40
N LYS A 570 -12.62 7.11 -21.95
CA LYS A 570 -12.72 5.73 -22.47
C LYS A 570 -13.68 5.64 -23.65
#